data_AF-A0A838T1Q2-F1
#
_entry.id   AF-A0A838T1Q2-F1
#
_cell.length_a   1.000
_cell.length_b   1.000
_cell.length_c   1.000
_cell.angle_alpha   90.00
_cell.angle_beta   90.00
_cell.angle_gamma   90.00
#
_symmetry.space_group_name_H-M   'P 1'
#
loop_
_entity.id
_entity.type
_entity.pdbx_description
1 polymer ?
#
loop_
_entity_poly.entity_id
_entity_poly.type
_entity_poly.pdbx_seq_one_letter_code
_entity_poly.pdbx_strand_id
1 'polypeptide(L)'
;GNSVAYGQNWDNALKSVTLWPAEIFGVSDRVGSLQPGREANVVVWSGDPFEFTTRAEHVWVRGVERLNEKTRQDLLTDRYLNLPPRAIR
;
A
#
# COMPACT_ATOMS: atom_id res chain seq x y z
N GLY A 1 3.20 1.09 12.33
CA GLY A 1 4.41 0.99 13.16
C GLY A 1 4.08 0.68 14.60
N ASN A 2 3.53 1.63 15.37
CA ASN A 2 3.56 1.53 16.84
C ASN A 2 2.67 0.45 17.50
N SER A 3 1.62 -0.10 16.87
CA SER A 3 0.71 -1.03 17.56
C SER A 3 1.30 -2.43 17.83
N VAL A 4 2.22 -2.92 16.98
CA VAL A 4 2.90 -4.22 17.18
C VAL A 4 3.96 -4.13 18.27
N ALA A 5 4.62 -2.97 18.39
CA ALA A 5 5.59 -2.71 19.44
C ALA A 5 4.98 -2.70 20.87
N TYR A 6 3.65 -2.60 21.00
CA TYR A 6 2.93 -2.55 22.28
C TYR A 6 2.19 -3.86 22.67
N GLY A 7 2.53 -5.00 22.07
CA GLY A 7 2.06 -6.32 22.56
C GLY A 7 0.80 -6.87 21.89
N GLN A 8 0.40 -6.33 20.72
CA GLN A 8 -0.66 -6.91 19.91
C GLN A 8 -0.12 -8.11 19.11
N ASN A 9 -0.86 -9.22 19.08
CA ASN A 9 -0.52 -10.39 18.25
C ASN A 9 -0.32 -9.95 16.78
N TRP A 10 0.81 -10.34 16.18
CA TRP A 10 1.19 -9.97 14.81
C TRP A 10 0.10 -10.27 13.78
N ASP A 11 -0.59 -11.42 13.91
CA ASP A 11 -1.70 -11.78 13.02
C ASP A 11 -2.85 -10.76 13.10
N ASN A 12 -3.15 -10.27 14.30
CA ASN A 12 -4.19 -9.27 14.50
C ASN A 12 -3.75 -7.92 13.96
N ALA A 13 -2.48 -7.58 14.09
CA ALA A 13 -1.94 -6.36 13.48
C ALA A 13 -2.02 -6.43 11.94
N LEU A 14 -1.67 -7.56 11.33
CA LEU A 14 -1.80 -7.76 9.89
C LEU A 14 -3.28 -7.69 9.45
N LYS A 15 -4.19 -8.35 10.16
CA LYS A 15 -5.64 -8.26 9.90
C LYS A 15 -6.16 -6.82 10.03
N SER A 16 -5.63 -6.03 10.96
CA SER A 16 -6.06 -4.64 11.16
C SER A 16 -5.79 -3.73 9.95
N VAL A 17 -4.79 -4.06 9.14
CA VAL A 17 -4.45 -3.32 7.91
C VAL A 17 -4.87 -4.04 6.63
N THR A 18 -5.52 -5.21 6.73
CA THR A 18 -5.95 -6.02 5.57
C THR A 18 -7.41 -6.48 5.68
N LEU A 19 -7.68 -7.50 6.49
CA LEU A 19 -8.95 -8.20 6.55
C LEU A 19 -10.04 -7.42 7.27
N TRP A 20 -9.77 -6.84 8.44
CA TRP A 20 -10.80 -6.15 9.23
C TRP A 20 -11.39 -4.94 8.52
N PRO A 21 -10.60 -4.06 7.87
CA PRO A 21 -11.19 -3.01 7.02
C PRO A 21 -12.08 -3.60 5.91
N ALA A 22 -11.65 -4.68 5.26
CA ALA A 22 -12.45 -5.32 4.22
C ALA A 22 -13.79 -5.87 4.76
N GLU A 23 -13.79 -6.45 5.97
CA GLU A 23 -15.02 -6.91 6.64
C GLU A 23 -15.94 -5.75 7.01
N ILE A 24 -15.40 -4.69 7.60
CA ILE A 24 -16.16 -3.48 7.99
C ILE A 24 -16.84 -2.85 6.76
N PHE A 25 -16.16 -2.82 5.62
CA PHE A 25 -16.70 -2.29 4.37
C PHE A 25 -17.51 -3.31 3.55
N GLY A 26 -17.66 -4.55 4.03
CA GLY A 26 -18.44 -5.59 3.34
C GLY A 26 -17.85 -6.05 2.00
N VAL A 27 -16.53 -5.95 1.84
CA VAL A 27 -15.78 -6.33 0.62
C VAL A 27 -14.77 -7.45 0.89
N SER A 28 -14.87 -8.12 2.04
CA SER A 28 -13.99 -9.21 2.46
C SER A 28 -14.16 -10.50 1.63
N ASP A 29 -15.17 -10.56 0.74
CA ASP A 29 -15.29 -11.59 -0.29
C ASP A 29 -14.29 -11.39 -1.44
N ARG A 30 -13.83 -10.15 -1.66
CA ARG A 30 -12.97 -9.78 -2.79
C ARG A 30 -11.55 -9.37 -2.39
N VAL A 31 -11.36 -8.75 -1.23
CA VAL A 31 -10.06 -8.19 -0.79
C VAL A 31 -9.74 -8.53 0.67
N GLY A 32 -8.58 -8.09 1.14
CA GLY A 32 -8.18 -8.20 2.55
C GLY A 32 -7.60 -9.55 2.98
N SER A 33 -7.56 -10.55 2.10
CA SER A 33 -6.79 -11.78 2.31
C SER A 33 -6.36 -12.42 1.00
N LEU A 34 -5.35 -13.29 1.06
CA LEU A 34 -4.82 -14.02 -0.08
C LEU A 34 -5.51 -15.39 -0.19
N GLN A 35 -6.54 -15.50 -1.03
CA GLN A 35 -7.28 -16.73 -1.27
C GLN A 35 -7.67 -16.83 -2.76
N PRO A 36 -7.82 -18.05 -3.31
CA PRO A 36 -8.32 -18.25 -4.67
C PRO A 36 -9.67 -17.55 -4.88
N GLY A 37 -9.84 -16.93 -6.05
CA GLY A 37 -11.08 -16.21 -6.42
C GLY A 37 -11.16 -14.76 -5.93
N ARG A 38 -10.20 -14.29 -5.13
CA ARG A 38 -10.11 -12.89 -4.68
C ARG A 38 -9.27 -12.02 -5.62
N GLU A 39 -9.37 -10.70 -5.47
CA GLU A 39 -8.51 -9.77 -6.20
C GLU A 39 -7.04 -9.99 -5.83
N ALA A 40 -6.18 -10.10 -6.84
CA ALA A 40 -4.75 -10.28 -6.67
C ALA A 40 -4.04 -8.98 -6.26
N ASN A 41 -4.37 -8.49 -5.08
CA ASN A 41 -3.70 -7.38 -4.40
C ASN A 41 -2.65 -7.98 -3.45
N VAL A 42 -1.37 -7.80 -3.78
CA VAL A 42 -0.25 -8.47 -3.08
C VAL A 42 0.87 -7.46 -2.88
N VAL A 43 1.47 -7.46 -1.69
CA VAL A 43 2.69 -6.69 -1.40
C VAL A 43 3.72 -7.65 -0.84
N VAL A 44 4.91 -7.65 -1.43
CA VAL A 44 6.08 -8.37 -0.90
C VAL A 44 6.96 -7.37 -0.19
N TRP A 45 7.34 -7.69 1.04
CA TRP A 45 8.14 -6.84 1.90
C TRP A 45 9.52 -7.46 2.10
N SER A 46 10.55 -6.63 2.24
CA SER A 46 11.92 -7.06 2.52
C SER A 46 12.12 -7.65 3.93
N GLY A 47 11.09 -7.60 4.78
CA GLY A 47 11.13 -7.89 6.21
C GLY A 47 9.72 -7.75 6.82
N ASP A 48 9.64 -7.53 8.14
CA ASP A 48 8.36 -7.29 8.81
C ASP A 48 7.75 -5.95 8.34
N PRO A 49 6.52 -5.94 7.79
CA PRO A 49 5.88 -4.72 7.28
C PRO A 49 5.62 -3.63 8.34
N PHE A 50 5.74 -3.94 9.63
CA PHE A 50 5.56 -3.00 10.72
C PHE A 50 6.87 -2.35 11.21
N GLU A 51 8.02 -2.83 10.73
CA GLU A 51 9.32 -2.22 10.98
C GLU A 51 9.60 -1.04 10.05
N PHE A 52 10.23 0.02 10.57
CA PHE A 52 10.51 1.23 9.80
C PHE A 52 11.54 1.04 8.69
N THR A 53 12.45 0.07 8.84
CA THR A 53 13.51 -0.22 7.87
C THR A 53 13.02 -1.11 6.73
N THR A 54 11.84 -1.69 6.86
CA THR A 54 11.25 -2.57 5.85
C THR A 54 10.68 -1.75 4.70
N ARG A 55 10.96 -2.21 3.48
CA ARG A 55 10.44 -1.61 2.24
C ARG A 55 9.59 -2.61 1.48
N ALA A 56 8.62 -2.10 0.71
CA ALA A 56 7.92 -2.90 -0.27
C ALA A 56 8.86 -3.18 -1.45
N GLU A 57 9.09 -4.46 -1.76
CA GLU A 57 9.93 -4.90 -2.88
C GLU A 57 9.10 -5.20 -4.12
N HIS A 58 7.84 -5.55 -3.95
CA HIS A 58 6.88 -5.68 -5.05
C HIS A 58 5.48 -5.30 -4.59
N VAL A 59 4.72 -4.68 -5.49
CA VAL A 59 3.34 -4.28 -5.25
C VAL A 59 2.51 -4.65 -6.48
N TRP A 60 1.58 -5.58 -6.31
CA TRP A 60 0.57 -5.92 -7.31
C TRP A 60 -0.80 -5.36 -6.89
N VAL A 61 -1.46 -4.72 -7.85
CA VAL A 61 -2.86 -4.29 -7.73
C VAL A 61 -3.65 -4.95 -8.83
N ARG A 62 -4.62 -5.80 -8.45
CA ARG A 62 -5.43 -6.61 -9.37
C ARG A 62 -4.56 -7.41 -10.36
N GLY A 63 -3.47 -7.98 -9.88
CA GLY A 63 -2.55 -8.80 -10.67
C GLY A 63 -1.55 -8.02 -11.53
N VAL A 64 -1.58 -6.67 -11.52
CA VAL A 64 -0.63 -5.84 -12.27
C VAL A 64 0.41 -5.26 -11.31
N GLU A 65 1.69 -5.45 -11.61
CA GLU A 65 2.79 -4.90 -10.81
C GLU A 65 2.91 -3.38 -11.01
N ARG A 66 3.01 -2.63 -9.91
CA ARG A 66 2.94 -1.16 -9.89
C ARG A 66 4.16 -0.45 -9.33
N LEU A 67 5.12 -1.17 -8.74
CA LEU A 67 6.21 -0.54 -7.97
C LEU A 67 7.08 0.40 -8.82
N ASN A 68 7.24 0.12 -10.12
CA ASN A 68 8.07 0.89 -11.03
C ASN A 68 7.30 1.98 -11.81
N GLU A 69 6.01 2.17 -11.53
CA GLU A 69 5.23 3.23 -12.17
C GLU A 69 5.47 4.57 -11.48
N LYS A 70 5.53 5.65 -12.26
CA LYS A 70 5.54 7.01 -11.69
C LYS A 70 4.28 7.20 -10.87
N THR A 71 4.46 7.50 -9.60
CA THR A 71 3.34 7.82 -8.73
C THR A 71 2.72 9.14 -9.16
N ARG A 72 1.47 9.37 -8.76
CA ARG A 72 0.85 10.68 -8.98
C ARG A 72 1.68 11.82 -8.37
N GLN A 73 2.37 11.54 -7.26
CA GLN A 73 3.25 12.50 -6.62
C GLN A 73 4.46 12.84 -7.50
N ASP A 74 5.11 11.84 -8.10
CA ASP A 74 6.22 12.05 -9.04
C ASP A 74 5.77 12.87 -10.24
N LEU A 75 4.59 12.57 -10.78
CA LEU A 75 4.00 13.31 -11.91
C LEU A 75 3.69 14.77 -11.55
N LEU A 76 3.26 15.04 -10.32
CA LEU A 76 3.03 16.40 -9.84
C LEU A 76 4.36 17.13 -9.62
N THR A 77 5.35 16.48 -9.02
CA THR A 77 6.70 17.02 -8.85
C THR A 77 7.31 17.39 -10.20
N ASP A 78 7.30 16.47 -11.17
CA ASP A 78 7.78 16.72 -12.54
C ASP A 78 7.05 17.90 -13.20
N ARG A 79 5.73 18.00 -13.00
CA ARG A 79 4.92 19.11 -13.53
C ARG A 79 5.34 20.45 -12.94
N TYR A 80 5.51 20.54 -11.62
CA TYR A 80 5.80 21.82 -10.95
C TYR A 80 7.27 22.23 -11.02
N LEU A 81 8.20 21.29 -11.16
CA LEU A 81 9.61 21.60 -11.41
C LEU A 81 9.83 22.19 -12.82
N ASN A 82 9.05 21.75 -13.80
CA ASN A 82 9.21 22.16 -15.21
C ASN A 82 8.23 23.25 -15.64
N LEU A 83 7.40 23.78 -14.73
CA LEU A 83 6.51 24.89 -15.03
C LEU A 83 7.35 26.17 -15.18
N PRO A 84 7.33 26.86 -16.34
CA PRO A 84 7.97 28.16 -16.44
C PRO A 84 7.32 29.10 -15.40
N PRO A 85 8.09 30.04 -14.82
CA PRO A 85 7.54 31.02 -13.90
C PRO A 85 6.35 31.68 -14.59
N ARG A 86 5.13 31.52 -14.04
CA ARG A 86 3.96 32.24 -14.55
C ARG A 86 4.35 33.70 -14.60
N ALA A 87 4.25 34.33 -15.78
CA ALA A 87 4.30 35.78 -15.90
C ALA A 87 3.19 36.34 -15.01
N ILE A 88 3.56 36.74 -13.80
CA ILE A 88 2.71 37.49 -12.89
C ILE A 88 2.46 38.80 -13.63
N ARG A 89 1.25 38.95 -14.17
CA ARG A 89 0.73 40.24 -14.62
C ARG A 89 0.31 41.07 -13.42
#